data_AF-A0A2S6IBV8-F1
#
_entry.id   AF-A0A2S6IBV8-F1
#
_cell.length_a   1.000
_cell.length_b   1.000
_cell.length_c   1.000
_cell.angle_alpha   90.00
_cell.angle_beta   90.00
_cell.angle_gamma   90.00
#
_symmetry.space_group_name_H-M   'P 1'
#
loop_
_entity.id
_entity.type
_entity.pdbx_description
1 polymer ?
#
loop_
_entity_poly.entity_id
_entity_poly.type
_entity_poly.pdbx_seq_one_letter_code
_entity_poly.pdbx_strand_id
1 'polypeptide(L)'
;MIAHSTRQRRALSGFNGYVLQMQAVTEITAPVEAARWPVAPVLTPTWLALNDDCTAEQVGLVVAHLVAYQGHDLRGVTLPEAIDLLIAADELATPGGLLLKDSARAVQVSPGCCAGLEDWRQWVDLLDGRQPWLGHSPSAGVELFTDYFRVWQDAEAAAVDPASSSFLDVPAHLLLPLLEEVRMDLIAFLDVVGAWGAHRRLGRRGAALVEALDASWSITAPLPSAAAP
;
A
#
# COMPACT_ATOMS: atom_id res chain seq x y z
N MET A 1 21.55 -11.27 17.54
CA MET A 1 21.89 -11.76 16.19
C MET A 1 20.57 -12.14 15.55
N ILE A 2 19.90 -11.18 14.91
CA ILE A 2 18.56 -11.38 14.33
C ILE A 2 18.79 -11.77 12.88
N ALA A 3 18.47 -13.02 12.55
CA ALA A 3 18.44 -13.49 11.18
C ALA A 3 17.40 -12.65 10.42
N HIS A 4 17.85 -11.78 9.52
CA HIS A 4 16.97 -11.14 8.55
C HIS A 4 16.60 -12.25 7.55
N SER A 5 15.45 -12.89 7.78
CA SER A 5 14.85 -13.76 6.78
C SER A 5 14.30 -12.84 5.70
N THR A 6 15.13 -12.48 4.73
CA THR A 6 14.64 -11.85 3.49
C THR A 6 13.74 -12.88 2.82
N ARG A 7 12.43 -12.77 3.05
CA ARG A 7 11.45 -13.60 2.36
C ARG A 7 11.55 -13.20 0.90
N GLN A 8 12.02 -14.10 0.05
CA GLN A 8 12.02 -13.86 -1.38
C GLN A 8 10.55 -13.77 -1.80
N ARG A 9 10.05 -12.55 -2.03
CA ARG A 9 8.65 -12.32 -2.42
C ARG A 9 8.34 -13.21 -3.62
N ARG A 10 7.32 -14.04 -3.49
CA ARG A 10 6.93 -14.96 -4.55
C ARG A 10 6.33 -14.11 -5.66
N ALA A 11 7.07 -13.92 -6.74
CA ALA A 11 6.43 -13.43 -7.94
C ALA A 11 5.57 -14.56 -8.51
N LEU A 12 4.35 -14.22 -8.90
CA LEU A 12 3.44 -15.19 -9.50
C LEU A 12 3.64 -15.22 -11.01
N SER A 13 3.85 -16.41 -11.54
CA SER A 13 3.99 -16.62 -12.97
C SER A 13 2.63 -16.49 -13.65
N GLY A 14 2.48 -15.52 -14.56
CA GLY A 14 1.30 -15.39 -15.42
C GLY A 14 1.40 -16.19 -16.73
N PHE A 15 0.45 -15.98 -17.64
CA PHE A 15 0.55 -16.47 -19.02
C PHE A 15 1.78 -15.85 -19.73
N ASN A 16 2.33 -16.44 -20.80
CA ASN A 16 3.40 -15.79 -21.60
C ASN A 16 4.63 -15.25 -20.81
N GLY A 17 4.99 -15.87 -19.66
CA GLY A 17 6.20 -15.51 -18.90
C GLY A 17 6.13 -14.22 -18.07
N TYR A 18 4.94 -13.69 -17.73
CA TYR A 18 4.82 -12.61 -16.74
C TYR A 18 5.33 -13.05 -15.37
N VAL A 19 5.96 -12.13 -14.64
CA VAL A 19 6.42 -12.31 -13.26
C VAL A 19 5.80 -11.18 -12.44
N LEU A 20 4.53 -11.39 -12.06
CA LEU A 20 3.67 -10.37 -11.46
C LEU A 20 3.87 -10.28 -9.95
N GLN A 21 3.87 -9.05 -9.46
CA GLN A 21 3.85 -8.69 -8.05
C GLN A 21 2.86 -7.55 -7.84
N MET A 22 2.18 -7.59 -6.70
CA MET A 22 1.29 -6.54 -6.22
C MET A 22 1.78 -6.13 -4.83
N GLN A 23 1.93 -4.83 -4.58
CA GLN A 23 2.48 -4.32 -3.33
C GLN A 23 1.59 -3.23 -2.76
N ALA A 24 1.30 -3.30 -1.47
CA ALA A 24 0.76 -2.16 -0.74
C ALA A 24 1.85 -1.08 -0.61
N VAL A 25 1.55 0.11 -1.09
CA VAL A 25 2.45 1.26 -1.04
C VAL A 25 1.73 2.49 -0.49
N THR A 26 2.50 3.38 0.13
CA THR A 26 2.07 4.74 0.43
C THR A 26 2.94 5.74 -0.32
N GLU A 27 2.33 6.81 -0.82
CA GLU A 27 3.05 7.92 -1.45
C GLU A 27 3.66 8.82 -0.38
N ILE A 28 4.96 9.02 -0.41
CA ILE A 28 5.62 9.99 0.45
C ILE A 28 6.04 11.18 -0.41
N THR A 29 5.26 12.25 -0.40
CA THR A 29 5.38 13.40 -1.33
C THR A 29 6.23 14.55 -0.83
N ALA A 30 6.40 14.69 0.49
CA ALA A 30 7.13 15.82 1.07
C ALA A 30 7.98 15.39 2.27
N PRO A 31 9.09 16.09 2.53
CA PRO A 31 9.89 15.87 3.72
C PRO A 31 9.06 16.18 4.98
N VAL A 32 8.91 15.19 5.86
CA VAL A 32 8.34 15.33 7.21
C VAL A 32 9.40 15.84 8.20
N GLU A 33 10.19 16.83 7.81
CA GLU A 33 11.35 17.36 8.57
C GLU A 33 10.99 17.93 9.94
N ALA A 34 9.71 18.21 10.19
CA ALA A 34 9.22 18.70 11.47
C ALA A 34 9.09 17.60 12.55
N ALA A 35 9.16 16.32 12.18
CA ALA A 35 9.02 15.21 13.12
C ALA A 35 10.13 15.23 14.18
N ARG A 36 9.76 15.05 15.45
CA ARG A 36 10.69 15.05 16.60
C ARG A 36 11.25 13.67 16.93
N TRP A 37 11.08 12.71 16.04
CA TRP A 37 11.62 11.35 16.16
C TRP A 37 12.39 10.99 14.87
N PRO A 38 13.28 9.98 14.92
CA PRO A 38 13.99 9.56 13.73
C PRO A 38 13.03 9.07 12.64
N VAL A 39 13.15 9.65 11.46
CA VAL A 39 12.42 9.31 10.23
C VAL A 39 13.41 9.08 9.11
N ALA A 40 13.05 8.24 8.14
CA ALA A 40 13.89 8.03 6.97
C ALA A 40 13.93 9.31 6.13
N PRO A 41 15.09 9.70 5.57
CA PRO A 41 15.17 10.88 4.73
C PRO A 41 14.43 10.65 3.41
N VAL A 42 13.68 11.65 2.95
CA VAL A 42 13.00 11.64 1.66
C VAL A 42 13.36 12.90 0.90
N LEU A 43 14.11 12.73 -0.20
CA LEU A 43 14.60 13.84 -1.01
C LEU A 43 13.66 14.17 -2.18
N THR A 44 12.92 13.18 -2.65
CA THR A 44 11.96 13.30 -3.75
C THR A 44 10.74 12.45 -3.44
N PRO A 45 9.56 12.78 -4.01
CA PRO A 45 8.39 11.92 -3.93
C PRO A 45 8.72 10.47 -4.27
N THR A 46 8.23 9.53 -3.47
CA THR A 46 8.53 8.10 -3.65
C THR A 46 7.39 7.23 -3.15
N TRP A 47 7.31 6.01 -3.67
CA TRP A 47 6.47 4.95 -3.14
C TRP A 47 7.24 4.19 -2.04
N LEU A 48 6.67 4.13 -0.84
CA LEU A 48 7.18 3.29 0.23
C LEU A 48 6.31 2.03 0.34
N ALA A 49 6.90 0.87 0.05
CA ALA A 49 6.22 -0.41 0.21
C ALA A 49 6.10 -0.78 1.69
N LEU A 50 4.89 -1.14 2.13
CA LEU A 50 4.59 -1.50 3.51
C LEU A 50 4.67 -3.02 3.68
N ASN A 51 5.71 -3.48 4.36
CA ASN A 51 6.02 -4.90 4.59
C ASN A 51 7.06 -5.08 5.71
N ASP A 52 7.56 -6.30 5.88
CA ASP A 52 8.58 -6.67 6.88
C ASP A 52 9.97 -6.06 6.65
N ASP A 53 10.27 -5.58 5.45
CA ASP A 53 11.55 -4.93 5.14
C ASP A 53 11.62 -3.46 5.66
N CYS A 54 10.51 -2.93 6.20
CA CYS A 54 10.46 -1.57 6.72
C CYS A 54 11.44 -1.36 7.91
N THR A 55 12.33 -0.39 7.79
CA THR A 55 13.23 0.01 8.89
C THR A 55 12.50 0.80 9.97
N ALA A 56 13.13 0.95 11.14
CA ALA A 56 12.58 1.75 12.23
C ALA A 56 12.36 3.22 11.85
N GLU A 57 13.22 3.77 11.00
CA GLU A 57 13.13 5.12 10.44
C GLU A 57 12.01 5.20 9.38
N GLN A 58 11.79 4.16 8.58
CA GLN A 58 10.66 4.10 7.63
C GLN A 58 9.31 3.99 8.36
N VAL A 59 9.22 3.22 9.44
CA VAL A 59 8.01 3.23 10.29
C VAL A 59 7.78 4.62 10.89
N GLY A 60 8.84 5.26 11.40
CA GLY A 60 8.75 6.64 11.90
C GLY A 60 8.27 7.63 10.84
N LEU A 61 8.72 7.45 9.60
CA LEU A 61 8.29 8.23 8.45
C LEU A 61 6.81 8.01 8.13
N VAL A 62 6.32 6.76 8.13
CA VAL A 62 4.89 6.45 7.94
C VAL A 62 4.04 7.11 9.02
N VAL A 63 4.43 7.01 10.30
CA VAL A 63 3.70 7.66 11.40
C VAL A 63 3.63 9.18 11.22
N ALA A 64 4.75 9.81 10.86
CA ALA A 64 4.78 11.25 10.59
C ALA A 64 3.89 11.63 9.40
N HIS A 65 3.94 10.83 8.33
CA HIS A 65 3.13 11.03 7.14
C HIS A 65 1.63 10.92 7.44
N LEU A 66 1.21 9.90 8.17
CA LEU A 66 -0.18 9.72 8.57
C LEU A 66 -0.69 10.92 9.38
N VAL A 67 0.07 11.37 10.39
CA VAL A 67 -0.33 12.53 11.20
C VAL A 67 -0.51 13.78 10.35
N ALA A 68 0.43 14.04 9.43
CA ALA A 68 0.34 15.15 8.51
C ALA A 68 -0.86 15.02 7.56
N TYR A 69 -1.13 13.81 7.06
CA TYR A 69 -2.24 13.53 6.16
C TYR A 69 -3.60 13.68 6.85
N GLN A 70 -3.68 13.36 8.14
CA GLN A 70 -4.83 13.68 9.00
C GLN A 70 -5.01 15.20 9.26
N GLY A 71 -4.19 16.05 8.65
CA GLY A 71 -4.28 17.51 8.75
C GLY A 71 -3.60 18.10 9.99
N HIS A 72 -2.83 17.30 10.72
CA HIS A 72 -2.11 17.78 11.90
C HIS A 72 -0.70 18.28 11.55
N ASP A 73 -0.36 19.45 12.09
CA ASP A 73 0.98 20.00 11.99
C ASP A 73 1.94 19.27 12.95
N LEU A 74 3.01 18.68 12.40
CA LEU A 74 4.03 17.96 13.17
C LEU A 74 4.92 18.89 14.01
N ARG A 75 4.94 20.21 13.75
CA ARG A 75 5.81 21.14 14.47
C ARG A 75 5.50 21.15 15.96
N GLY A 76 6.47 20.72 16.74
CA GLY A 76 6.33 20.71 18.20
C GLY A 76 5.77 19.41 18.77
N VAL A 77 5.13 18.59 17.94
CA VAL A 77 4.45 17.35 18.35
C VAL A 77 5.48 16.29 18.71
N THR A 78 5.34 15.70 19.89
CA THR A 78 6.15 14.56 20.33
C THR A 78 5.60 13.25 19.77
N LEU A 79 6.42 12.20 19.75
CA LEU A 79 5.97 10.90 19.24
C LEU A 79 4.75 10.32 19.99
N PRO A 80 4.66 10.37 21.34
CA PRO A 80 3.45 9.91 22.03
C PRO A 80 2.20 10.71 21.65
N GLU A 81 2.30 12.04 21.52
CA GLU A 81 1.18 12.89 21.10
C GLU A 81 0.75 12.59 19.68
N ALA A 82 1.70 12.41 18.75
CA ALA A 82 1.44 12.01 17.38
C ALA A 82 0.64 10.69 17.33
N ILE A 83 0.99 9.71 18.15
CA ILE A 83 0.26 8.44 18.20
C ILE A 83 -1.11 8.60 18.85
N ASP A 84 -1.24 9.42 19.89
CA ASP A 84 -2.53 9.73 20.49
C ASP A 84 -3.48 10.39 19.47
N LEU A 85 -2.97 11.23 18.56
CA LEU A 85 -3.74 11.81 17.45
C LEU A 85 -4.20 10.73 16.46
N LEU A 86 -3.32 9.80 16.08
CA LEU A 86 -3.69 8.70 15.15
C LEU A 86 -4.72 7.74 15.75
N ILE A 87 -4.59 7.40 17.04
CA ILE A 87 -5.54 6.53 17.73
C ILE A 87 -6.91 7.20 17.87
N ALA A 88 -6.94 8.53 17.98
CA ALA A 88 -8.18 9.30 18.10
C ALA A 88 -8.88 9.54 16.76
N ALA A 89 -8.22 9.28 15.63
CA ALA A 89 -8.85 9.37 14.32
C ALA A 89 -9.84 8.22 14.11
N ASP A 90 -11.00 8.53 13.53
CA ASP A 90 -12.02 7.50 13.24
C ASP A 90 -11.52 6.51 12.17
N GLU A 91 -10.74 7.00 11.19
CA GLU A 91 -10.15 6.22 10.12
C GLU A 91 -8.83 6.85 9.67
N LEU A 92 -7.83 6.00 9.42
CA LEU A 92 -6.52 6.40 8.91
C LEU A 92 -6.45 6.24 7.40
N ALA A 93 -6.69 7.30 6.65
CA ALA A 93 -6.40 7.34 5.21
C ALA A 93 -4.91 7.61 4.94
N THR A 94 -4.39 7.12 3.81
CA THR A 94 -3.05 7.47 3.32
C THR A 94 -2.98 7.38 1.79
N PRO A 95 -2.34 8.34 1.10
CA PRO A 95 -2.21 8.29 -0.35
C PRO A 95 -1.41 7.04 -0.75
N GLY A 96 -1.89 6.32 -1.75
CA GLY A 96 -1.27 5.10 -2.25
C GLY A 96 -2.29 4.04 -2.64
N GLY A 97 -2.07 2.80 -2.21
CA GLY A 97 -2.85 1.66 -2.66
C GLY A 97 -1.96 0.56 -3.20
N LEU A 98 -2.34 0.00 -4.34
CA LEU A 98 -1.67 -1.17 -4.92
C LEU A 98 -0.78 -0.78 -6.11
N LEU A 99 0.51 -1.04 -5.96
CA LEU A 99 1.48 -0.96 -7.04
C LEU A 99 1.60 -2.32 -7.70
N LEU A 100 1.40 -2.38 -9.01
CA LEU A 100 1.57 -3.57 -9.82
C LEU A 100 2.90 -3.52 -10.57
N LYS A 101 3.59 -4.65 -10.63
CA LYS A 101 4.87 -4.78 -11.31
C LYS A 101 4.98 -6.10 -12.07
N ASP A 102 5.47 -6.05 -13.30
CA ASP A 102 6.02 -7.22 -14.00
C ASP A 102 7.54 -7.11 -14.05
N SER A 103 8.21 -7.92 -13.23
CA SER A 103 9.67 -7.91 -13.14
C SER A 103 10.35 -8.50 -14.38
N ALA A 104 9.66 -9.34 -15.17
CA ALA A 104 10.22 -9.89 -16.40
C ALA A 104 10.30 -8.83 -17.51
N ARG A 105 9.35 -7.90 -17.54
CA ARG A 105 9.25 -6.83 -18.55
C ARG A 105 9.70 -5.45 -18.06
N ALA A 106 10.06 -5.33 -16.79
CA ALA A 106 10.39 -4.06 -16.13
C ALA A 106 9.28 -3.00 -16.29
N VAL A 107 8.01 -3.42 -16.27
CA VAL A 107 6.84 -2.55 -16.33
C VAL A 107 6.21 -2.42 -14.96
N GLN A 108 5.76 -1.21 -14.64
CA GLN A 108 5.06 -0.88 -13.40
C GLN A 108 3.81 -0.08 -13.72
N VAL A 109 2.76 -0.31 -12.93
CA VAL A 109 1.59 0.56 -12.82
C VAL A 109 1.47 0.97 -11.36
N SER A 110 1.60 2.27 -11.11
CA SER A 110 1.54 2.86 -9.77
C SER A 110 0.11 3.27 -9.42
N PRO A 111 -0.24 3.40 -8.13
CA PRO A 111 -1.52 3.99 -7.75
C PRO A 111 -1.76 5.36 -8.38
N GLY A 112 -3.01 5.67 -8.71
CA GLY A 112 -3.40 6.98 -9.24
C GLY A 112 -3.46 8.05 -8.15
N CYS A 113 -3.64 9.30 -8.55
CA CYS A 113 -3.74 10.43 -7.62
C CYS A 113 -5.00 10.29 -6.77
N CYS A 114 -4.92 10.52 -5.45
CA CYS A 114 -6.03 10.34 -4.50
C CYS A 114 -6.49 8.89 -4.28
N ALA A 115 -5.84 7.88 -4.89
CA ALA A 115 -6.04 6.51 -4.43
C ALA A 115 -5.54 6.38 -2.99
N GLY A 116 -6.30 5.65 -2.18
CA GLY A 116 -6.00 5.40 -0.78
C GLY A 116 -5.57 3.96 -0.54
N LEU A 117 -4.67 3.73 0.42
CA LEU A 117 -4.36 2.36 0.83
C LEU A 117 -5.57 1.69 1.47
N GLU A 118 -6.41 2.43 2.20
CA GLU A 118 -7.65 1.96 2.81
C GLU A 118 -8.57 1.20 1.84
N ASP A 119 -8.51 1.54 0.54
CA ASP A 119 -9.33 0.97 -0.51
C ASP A 119 -8.71 -0.26 -1.19
N TRP A 120 -7.56 -0.77 -0.74
CA TRP A 120 -6.86 -1.88 -1.40
C TRP A 120 -7.74 -3.12 -1.61
N ARG A 121 -8.70 -3.36 -0.72
CA ARG A 121 -9.63 -4.50 -0.77
C ARG A 121 -10.66 -4.37 -1.88
N GLN A 122 -10.95 -3.15 -2.36
CA GLN A 122 -11.89 -2.93 -3.46
C GLN A 122 -11.45 -3.63 -4.75
N TRP A 123 -10.16 -3.99 -4.90
CA TRP A 123 -9.68 -4.77 -6.03
C TRP A 123 -10.37 -6.12 -6.19
N VAL A 124 -10.94 -6.69 -5.11
CA VAL A 124 -11.75 -7.92 -5.18
C VAL A 124 -12.97 -7.75 -6.07
N ASP A 125 -13.50 -6.53 -6.18
CA ASP A 125 -14.69 -6.21 -6.98
C ASP A 125 -14.49 -6.51 -8.48
N LEU A 126 -13.24 -6.58 -8.95
CA LEU A 126 -12.91 -6.98 -10.32
C LEU A 126 -13.41 -8.40 -10.65
N LEU A 127 -13.49 -9.29 -9.65
CA LEU A 127 -14.03 -10.64 -9.84
C LEU A 127 -15.53 -10.64 -10.15
N ASP A 128 -16.24 -9.61 -9.71
CA ASP A 128 -17.67 -9.40 -10.00
C ASP A 128 -17.89 -8.54 -11.25
N GLY A 129 -16.82 -8.20 -11.97
CA GLY A 129 -16.86 -7.29 -13.12
C GLY A 129 -17.07 -5.82 -12.74
N ARG A 130 -16.82 -5.44 -11.49
CA ARG A 130 -16.89 -4.05 -11.00
C ARG A 130 -15.47 -3.48 -10.91
N GLN A 131 -15.28 -2.23 -11.34
CA GLN A 131 -13.97 -1.58 -11.31
C GLN A 131 -13.77 -0.85 -9.98
N PRO A 132 -12.66 -1.06 -9.26
CA PRO A 132 -12.32 -0.26 -8.09
C PRO A 132 -12.03 1.18 -8.51
N TRP A 133 -12.23 2.12 -7.58
CA TRP A 133 -11.75 3.47 -7.81
C TRP A 133 -10.22 3.51 -7.65
N LEU A 134 -9.52 3.94 -8.68
CA LEU A 134 -8.04 3.98 -8.70
C LEU A 134 -7.49 5.42 -8.65
N GLY A 135 -8.31 6.37 -8.23
CA GLY A 135 -7.94 7.78 -8.14
C GLY A 135 -8.41 8.65 -9.32
N HIS A 136 -8.02 9.91 -9.29
CA HIS A 136 -8.21 10.91 -10.34
C HIS A 136 -6.99 11.00 -11.28
N SER A 137 -7.06 11.90 -12.28
CA SER A 137 -6.02 12.12 -13.28
C SER A 137 -4.62 12.37 -12.68
N PRO A 138 -3.55 11.70 -13.16
CA PRO A 138 -3.54 10.67 -14.21
C PRO A 138 -4.31 9.42 -13.78
N SER A 139 -5.33 9.07 -14.56
CA SER A 139 -6.42 8.22 -14.13
C SER A 139 -6.02 6.76 -14.36
N ALA A 140 -5.30 6.17 -13.41
CA ALA A 140 -5.11 4.73 -13.41
C ALA A 140 -6.48 4.06 -13.57
N GLY A 141 -6.58 3.04 -14.41
CA GLY A 141 -7.87 2.47 -14.79
C GLY A 141 -7.78 1.01 -15.15
N VAL A 142 -8.90 0.31 -15.03
CA VAL A 142 -8.99 -1.12 -15.34
C VAL A 142 -9.92 -1.35 -16.50
N GLU A 143 -9.46 -2.12 -17.48
CA GLU A 143 -10.27 -2.65 -18.57
C GLU A 143 -10.48 -4.16 -18.34
N LEU A 144 -11.72 -4.61 -18.43
CA LEU A 144 -12.10 -5.98 -18.09
C LEU A 144 -12.20 -6.84 -19.35
N PHE A 145 -11.52 -7.99 -19.35
CA PHE A 145 -11.63 -9.03 -20.36
C PHE A 145 -12.18 -10.33 -19.73
N THR A 146 -12.37 -11.37 -20.54
CA THR A 146 -12.98 -12.62 -20.07
C THR A 146 -12.12 -13.37 -19.05
N ASP A 147 -10.80 -13.38 -19.25
CA ASP A 147 -9.84 -14.22 -18.52
C ASP A 147 -8.73 -13.40 -17.82
N TYR A 148 -8.67 -12.10 -18.09
CA TYR A 148 -7.73 -11.17 -17.48
C TYR A 148 -8.36 -9.78 -17.38
N PHE A 149 -7.69 -8.90 -16.68
CA PHE A 149 -7.97 -7.47 -16.71
C PHE A 149 -6.68 -6.73 -17.04
N ARG A 150 -6.81 -5.62 -17.74
CA ARG A 150 -5.70 -4.73 -18.07
C ARG A 150 -5.75 -3.54 -17.15
N VAL A 151 -4.65 -3.29 -16.45
CA VAL A 151 -4.49 -2.10 -15.61
C VAL A 151 -3.62 -1.12 -16.35
N TRP A 152 -4.17 0.06 -16.65
CA TRP A 152 -3.48 1.17 -17.30
C TRP A 152 -2.91 2.13 -16.26
N GLN A 153 -1.71 2.65 -16.52
CA GLN A 153 -1.13 3.73 -15.71
C GLN A 153 -1.91 5.03 -15.85
N ASP A 154 -2.40 5.30 -17.07
CA ASP A 154 -3.29 6.41 -17.38
C ASP A 154 -4.28 5.95 -18.45
N ALA A 155 -5.52 5.66 -18.04
CA ALA A 155 -6.58 5.18 -18.91
C ALA A 155 -7.16 6.30 -19.80
N GLU A 156 -7.12 7.56 -19.34
CA GLU A 156 -7.57 8.70 -20.13
C GLU A 156 -6.62 8.95 -21.30
N ALA A 157 -5.30 8.93 -21.04
CA ALA A 157 -4.29 9.00 -22.10
C ALA A 157 -4.39 7.80 -23.05
N ALA A 158 -4.56 6.59 -22.53
CA ALA A 158 -4.72 5.37 -23.33
C ALA A 158 -5.95 5.40 -24.25
N ALA A 159 -7.05 6.04 -23.84
CA ALA A 159 -8.24 6.21 -24.65
C ALA A 159 -8.02 7.12 -25.87
N VAL A 160 -7.06 8.06 -25.77
CA VAL A 160 -6.66 8.94 -26.89
C VAL A 160 -5.60 8.26 -27.77
N ASP A 161 -4.56 7.71 -27.16
CA ASP A 161 -3.49 6.96 -27.81
C ASP A 161 -3.02 5.82 -26.90
N PRO A 162 -3.36 4.56 -27.21
CA PRO A 162 -2.94 3.41 -26.41
C PRO A 162 -1.42 3.26 -26.25
N ALA A 163 -0.62 3.81 -27.16
CA ALA A 163 0.85 3.76 -27.06
C ALA A 163 1.42 4.80 -26.08
N SER A 164 0.60 5.75 -25.62
CA SER A 164 1.00 6.83 -24.72
C SER A 164 1.01 6.43 -23.23
N SER A 165 0.50 5.24 -22.90
CA SER A 165 0.31 4.77 -21.53
C SER A 165 0.83 3.35 -21.35
N SER A 166 1.49 3.07 -20.22
CA SER A 166 1.88 1.71 -19.87
C SER A 166 0.71 0.94 -19.27
N PHE A 167 0.72 -0.38 -19.45
CA PHE A 167 -0.28 -1.25 -18.85
C PHE A 167 0.31 -2.60 -18.43
N LEU A 168 -0.43 -3.29 -17.57
CA LEU A 168 -0.18 -4.67 -17.18
C LEU A 168 -1.46 -5.49 -17.37
N ASP A 169 -1.32 -6.63 -18.05
CA ASP A 169 -2.37 -7.64 -18.14
C ASP A 169 -2.21 -8.59 -16.95
N VAL A 170 -3.25 -8.67 -16.11
CA VAL A 170 -3.29 -9.51 -14.92
C VAL A 170 -4.35 -10.59 -15.12
N PRO A 171 -3.96 -11.87 -15.20
CA PRO A 171 -4.91 -12.97 -15.28
C PRO A 171 -5.87 -12.96 -14.09
N ALA A 172 -7.17 -13.10 -14.34
CA ALA A 172 -8.20 -12.97 -13.30
C ALA A 172 -7.99 -13.97 -12.15
N HIS A 173 -7.53 -15.19 -12.47
CA HIS A 173 -7.24 -16.24 -11.48
C HIS A 173 -6.04 -15.91 -10.56
N LEU A 174 -5.20 -14.93 -10.89
CA LEU A 174 -4.08 -14.50 -10.06
C LEU A 174 -4.44 -13.37 -9.10
N LEU A 175 -5.62 -12.73 -9.24
CA LEU A 175 -5.99 -11.58 -8.41
C LEU A 175 -6.05 -11.93 -6.92
N LEU A 176 -6.79 -12.98 -6.53
CA LEU A 176 -6.86 -13.38 -5.12
C LEU A 176 -5.49 -13.79 -4.55
N PRO A 177 -4.68 -14.61 -5.24
CA PRO A 177 -3.30 -14.87 -4.83
C PRO A 177 -2.46 -13.60 -4.61
N LEU A 178 -2.52 -12.63 -5.53
CA LEU A 178 -1.78 -11.36 -5.41
C LEU A 178 -2.27 -10.54 -4.22
N LEU A 179 -3.59 -10.44 -4.01
CA LEU A 179 -4.16 -9.73 -2.86
C LEU A 179 -3.84 -10.41 -1.53
N GLU A 180 -3.75 -11.74 -1.49
CA GLU A 180 -3.33 -12.45 -0.28
C GLU A 180 -1.84 -12.19 0.02
N GLU A 181 -0.98 -12.07 -0.99
CA GLU A 181 0.40 -11.64 -0.79
C GLU A 181 0.48 -10.20 -0.24
N VAL A 182 -0.33 -9.28 -0.76
CA VAL A 182 -0.46 -7.92 -0.21
C VAL A 182 -0.91 -7.97 1.26
N ARG A 183 -1.93 -8.77 1.57
CA ARG A 183 -2.45 -8.91 2.94
C ARG A 183 -1.37 -9.42 3.89
N MET A 184 -0.60 -10.42 3.46
CA MET A 184 0.49 -10.97 4.24
C MET A 184 1.62 -9.95 4.46
N ASP A 185 1.97 -9.16 3.44
CA ASP A 185 2.94 -8.06 3.56
C ASP A 185 2.44 -7.01 4.57
N LEU A 186 1.17 -6.62 4.51
CA LEU A 186 0.56 -5.68 5.46
C LEU A 186 0.52 -6.21 6.90
N ILE A 187 0.20 -7.50 7.10
CA ILE A 187 0.28 -8.14 8.43
C ILE A 187 1.71 -8.08 8.96
N ALA A 188 2.69 -8.40 8.11
CA ALA A 188 4.10 -8.35 8.51
C ALA A 188 4.56 -6.91 8.81
N PHE A 189 4.02 -5.92 8.11
CA PHE A 189 4.22 -4.51 8.44
C PHE A 189 3.66 -4.15 9.82
N LEU A 190 2.46 -4.63 10.19
CA LEU A 190 1.91 -4.44 11.55
C LEU A 190 2.84 -5.00 12.64
N ASP A 191 3.45 -6.17 12.40
CA ASP A 191 4.44 -6.75 13.31
C ASP A 191 5.67 -5.83 13.47
N VAL A 192 6.16 -5.25 12.36
CA VAL A 192 7.26 -4.28 12.38
C VAL A 192 6.88 -3.02 13.15
N VAL A 193 5.66 -2.50 12.98
CA VAL A 193 5.15 -1.34 13.74
C VAL A 193 5.07 -1.66 15.24
N GLY A 194 4.58 -2.85 15.60
CA GLY A 194 4.53 -3.31 16.99
C GLY A 194 5.93 -3.41 17.63
N ALA A 195 6.88 -4.01 16.92
CA ALA A 195 8.27 -4.11 17.38
C ALA A 195 8.94 -2.73 17.52
N TRP A 196 8.70 -1.83 16.56
CA TRP A 196 9.15 -0.45 16.62
C TRP A 196 8.57 0.27 17.85
N GLY A 197 7.28 0.10 18.12
CA GLY A 197 6.63 0.74 19.27
C GLY A 197 7.14 0.24 20.62
N ALA A 198 7.47 -1.05 20.71
CA ALA A 198 8.14 -1.64 21.87
C ALA A 198 9.54 -1.03 22.06
N HIS A 199 10.34 -0.93 20.99
CA HIS A 199 11.67 -0.34 21.02
C HIS A 199 11.64 1.15 21.44
N ARG A 200 10.63 1.90 20.97
CA ARG A 200 10.39 3.30 21.37
C ARG A 200 9.76 3.46 22.76
N ARG A 201 9.51 2.35 23.49
CA ARG A 201 8.93 2.32 24.84
C ARG A 201 7.57 3.01 24.95
N LEU A 202 6.74 2.86 23.91
CA LEU A 202 5.42 3.49 23.85
C LEU A 202 4.36 2.80 24.73
N GLY A 203 4.68 1.63 25.29
CA GLY A 203 3.76 0.86 26.12
C GLY A 203 2.48 0.54 25.35
N ARG A 204 1.32 0.81 25.98
CA ARG A 204 0.01 0.53 25.36
C ARG A 204 -0.25 1.31 24.08
N ARG A 205 0.36 2.48 23.90
CA ARG A 205 0.23 3.27 22.66
C ARG A 205 0.74 2.53 21.43
N GLY A 206 1.81 1.74 21.58
CA GLY A 206 2.36 0.95 20.47
C GLY A 206 1.37 -0.11 19.99
N ALA A 207 0.72 -0.82 20.92
CA ALA A 207 -0.30 -1.81 20.58
C ALA A 207 -1.57 -1.14 19.99
N ALA A 208 -2.02 -0.04 20.59
CA ALA A 208 -3.18 0.70 20.10
C ALA A 208 -2.96 1.29 18.69
N LEU A 209 -1.74 1.70 18.34
CA LEU A 209 -1.42 2.12 16.98
C LEU A 209 -1.57 0.96 15.98
N VAL A 210 -1.11 -0.23 16.32
CA VAL A 210 -1.27 -1.43 15.47
C VAL A 210 -2.75 -1.74 15.27
N GLU A 211 -3.55 -1.69 16.33
CA GLU A 211 -5.00 -1.90 16.27
C GLU A 211 -5.69 -0.85 15.40
N ALA A 212 -5.29 0.43 15.50
CA ALA A 212 -5.86 1.51 14.68
C ALA A 212 -5.55 1.34 13.19
N LEU A 213 -4.32 0.93 12.84
CA LEU A 213 -3.93 0.63 11.46
C LEU A 213 -4.68 -0.59 10.90
N ASP A 214 -4.76 -1.66 11.68
CA ASP A 214 -5.49 -2.87 11.28
C ASP A 214 -6.97 -2.58 11.03
N ALA A 215 -7.60 -1.84 11.93
CA ALA A 215 -9.00 -1.44 11.80
C ALA A 215 -9.24 -0.56 10.57
N SER A 216 -8.41 0.47 10.37
CA SER A 216 -8.57 1.43 9.27
C SER A 216 -8.38 0.79 7.89
N TRP A 217 -7.43 -0.14 7.75
CA TRP A 217 -7.12 -0.77 6.46
C TRP A 217 -7.67 -2.20 6.32
N SER A 218 -8.42 -2.68 7.32
CA SER A 218 -9.00 -4.03 7.35
C SER A 218 -7.97 -5.12 6.99
N ILE A 219 -6.81 -5.10 7.64
CA ILE A 219 -5.64 -5.90 7.23
C ILE A 219 -5.82 -7.37 7.60
N THR A 220 -6.11 -7.66 8.87
CA THR A 220 -6.20 -9.02 9.40
C THR A 220 -7.49 -9.73 8.98
N ALA A 221 -8.51 -8.97 8.57
CA ALA A 221 -9.76 -9.50 8.07
C ALA A 221 -9.53 -10.41 6.83
N PRO A 222 -10.13 -11.60 6.78
CA PRO A 222 -9.95 -12.52 5.66
C PRO A 222 -10.43 -11.89 4.36
N LEU A 223 -9.72 -12.11 3.25
CA LEU A 223 -10.22 -11.72 1.92
C LEU A 223 -11.50 -12.49 1.60
N PRO A 224 -12.46 -11.89 0.87
CA PRO A 224 -13.59 -12.63 0.34
C PRO A 224 -13.07 -13.81 -0.48
N SER A 225 -13.54 -15.01 -0.16
CA SER A 225 -13.35 -16.14 -1.06
C SER A 225 -14.19 -15.91 -2.31
N ALA A 226 -13.66 -16.23 -3.49
CA ALA A 226 -14.50 -16.33 -4.68
C ALA A 226 -15.73 -17.19 -4.34
N ALA A 227 -16.93 -16.67 -4.59
CA ALA A 227 -18.12 -17.50 -4.54
C ALA A 227 -17.88 -18.67 -5.50
N ALA A 228 -18.06 -19.90 -5.03
CA ALA A 228 -18.07 -21.04 -5.93
C ALA A 228 -19.19 -20.80 -6.97
N PRO A 229 -18.92 -20.99 -8.27
CA PRO A 229 -19.93 -20.83 -9.31
C PRO A 229 -21.12 -21.78 -9.12
#